data_AF-A0AB39I1N1-F1
#
_entry.id   AF-A0AB39I1N1-F1
#
_cell.length_a   1.000
_cell.length_b   1.000
_cell.length_c   1.000
_cell.angle_alpha   90.00
_cell.angle_beta   90.00
_cell.angle_gamma   90.00
#
_symmetry.space_group_name_H-M   'P 1'
#
loop_
_entity.id
_entity.type
_entity.pdbx_description
1 polymer ?
#
loop_
_entity_poly.entity_id
_entity_poly.type
_entity_poly.pdbx_seq_one_letter_code
_entity_poly.pdbx_strand_id
1 'polypeptide(L)'
;MRQALALTLAAALLSGCASHKPEDYNGIWINQKAIDSAAKGISLRQALKDNGPNFEWKLNIAAGQASVDNGFELAEGQLTAGDKQYQVVFPGNHVETLTLDGDELVQNTSQWSPQQSFEKARSPAPMGARTGTTFEQALYSAYLGGEWKIMAGPGQGGTVHFRDNGVVEGLPSLDRYALCLAGDCADMSGANDSLWLERNQRGAPYIFKRDGDQLEILRALNSAQPDEKPQLSPGPRQWLLERD
;
A
#
# COMPACT_ATOMS: atom_id res chain seq x y z
N MET A 1 -0.48 -27.62 -64.72
CA MET A 1 0.07 -27.42 -63.37
C MET A 1 0.42 -25.94 -63.11
N ARG A 2 -0.53 -25.00 -63.28
CA ARG A 2 -0.33 -23.57 -62.96
C ARG A 2 -1.44 -22.96 -62.10
N GLN A 3 -2.52 -23.71 -61.86
CA GLN A 3 -3.70 -23.28 -61.11
C GLN A 3 -3.68 -23.79 -59.65
N ALA A 4 -2.76 -24.68 -59.28
CA ALA A 4 -2.68 -25.27 -57.94
C ALA A 4 -1.82 -24.46 -56.96
N LEU A 5 -1.06 -23.46 -57.43
CA LEU A 5 -0.19 -22.62 -56.59
C LEU A 5 -0.88 -21.37 -56.02
N ALA A 6 -2.05 -21.00 -56.54
CA ALA A 6 -2.75 -19.79 -56.08
C ALA A 6 -3.63 -20.03 -54.84
N LEU A 7 -4.01 -21.28 -54.57
CA LEU A 7 -4.90 -21.65 -53.45
C LEU A 7 -4.16 -21.88 -52.13
N THR A 8 -2.85 -22.11 -52.15
CA THR A 8 -2.05 -22.28 -50.92
C THR A 8 -1.60 -20.96 -50.31
N LEU A 9 -1.59 -19.84 -51.06
CA LEU A 9 -1.22 -18.52 -50.51
C LEU A 9 -2.35 -17.84 -49.73
N ALA A 10 -3.62 -18.22 -49.94
CA ALA A 10 -4.75 -17.64 -49.22
C ALA A 10 -4.99 -18.29 -47.83
N ALA A 11 -4.48 -19.51 -47.60
CA ALA A 11 -4.62 -20.21 -46.32
C ALA A 11 -3.61 -19.75 -45.25
N ALA A 12 -2.53 -19.07 -45.65
CA ALA A 12 -1.51 -18.56 -44.72
C ALA A 12 -1.87 -17.20 -44.10
N LEU A 13 -2.94 -16.52 -44.57
CA LEU A 13 -3.36 -15.21 -44.08
C LEU A 13 -4.46 -15.29 -43.00
N LEU A 14 -4.92 -16.49 -42.63
CA LEU A 14 -5.96 -16.71 -41.62
C LEU A 14 -5.43 -17.28 -40.30
N SER A 15 -4.12 -17.53 -40.16
CA SER A 15 -3.51 -17.97 -38.89
C SER A 15 -3.05 -16.81 -38.01
N GLY A 16 -3.64 -15.63 -38.16
CA GLY A 16 -3.59 -14.55 -37.17
C GLY A 16 -4.60 -14.79 -36.06
N CYS A 17 -4.62 -16.00 -35.47
CA CYS A 17 -5.24 -16.19 -34.18
C CYS A 17 -4.48 -15.27 -33.23
N ALA A 18 -5.09 -14.15 -32.84
CA ALA A 18 -4.67 -13.39 -31.69
C ALA A 18 -4.69 -14.37 -30.50
N SER A 19 -3.57 -15.04 -30.28
CA SER A 19 -3.27 -15.79 -29.08
C SER A 19 -3.25 -14.73 -27.98
N HIS A 20 -4.44 -14.40 -27.47
CA HIS A 20 -4.55 -13.72 -26.20
C HIS A 20 -3.91 -14.69 -25.23
N LYS A 21 -2.67 -14.36 -24.83
CA LYS A 21 -2.03 -15.00 -23.70
C LYS A 21 -3.04 -14.92 -22.56
N PRO A 22 -3.29 -16.01 -21.80
CA PRO A 22 -4.18 -15.95 -20.66
C PRO A 22 -3.79 -14.75 -19.80
N GLU A 23 -4.77 -13.90 -19.51
CA GLU A 23 -4.58 -12.75 -18.64
C GLU A 23 -4.00 -13.21 -17.30
N ASP A 24 -2.84 -12.66 -16.89
CA ASP A 24 -2.10 -13.14 -15.72
C ASP A 24 -2.47 -12.34 -14.46
N TYR A 25 -3.58 -12.75 -13.83
CA TYR A 25 -4.05 -12.24 -12.54
C TYR A 25 -3.11 -12.60 -11.38
N ASN A 26 -2.23 -13.60 -11.53
CA ASN A 26 -1.44 -14.12 -10.41
C ASN A 26 -0.41 -13.10 -9.93
N GLY A 27 -0.30 -12.90 -8.62
CA GLY A 27 0.71 -12.04 -8.02
C GLY A 27 0.16 -11.07 -6.97
N ILE A 28 0.97 -10.06 -6.67
CA ILE A 28 0.66 -8.99 -5.72
C ILE A 28 0.42 -7.71 -6.51
N TRP A 29 -0.70 -7.05 -6.20
CA TRP A 29 -1.19 -5.85 -6.85
C TRP A 29 -1.37 -4.77 -5.79
N ILE A 30 -0.77 -3.60 -5.98
CA ILE A 30 -0.73 -2.53 -4.98
C ILE A 30 -1.40 -1.26 -5.49
N ASN A 31 -1.97 -0.49 -4.58
CA ASN A 31 -2.56 0.81 -4.87
C ASN A 31 -1.45 1.85 -5.09
N GLN A 32 -0.80 1.78 -6.25
CA GLN A 32 0.33 2.65 -6.60
C GLN A 32 -0.07 4.13 -6.62
N LYS A 33 -1.32 4.45 -6.97
CA LYS A 33 -1.84 5.83 -6.96
C LYS A 33 -1.84 6.44 -5.55
N ALA A 34 -2.12 5.64 -4.51
CA ALA A 34 -2.00 6.08 -3.12
C ALA A 34 -0.54 6.39 -2.74
N ILE A 35 0.40 5.52 -3.14
CA ILE A 35 1.84 5.70 -2.90
C ILE A 35 2.34 6.95 -3.62
N ASP A 36 2.02 7.11 -4.89
CA ASP A 36 2.43 8.26 -5.71
C ASP A 36 1.83 9.57 -5.19
N SER A 37 0.60 9.52 -4.66
CA SER A 37 -0.03 10.67 -4.02
C SER A 37 0.69 11.05 -2.73
N ALA A 38 1.02 10.09 -1.88
CA ALA A 38 1.76 10.34 -0.64
C ALA A 38 3.18 10.87 -0.92
N ALA A 39 3.86 10.33 -1.93
CA ALA A 39 5.22 10.70 -2.31
C ALA A 39 5.38 12.19 -2.65
N LYS A 40 4.29 12.85 -3.09
CA LYS A 40 4.25 14.31 -3.34
C LYS A 40 4.41 15.17 -2.08
N GLY A 41 4.52 14.56 -0.89
CA GLY A 41 4.75 15.29 0.36
C GLY A 41 3.50 15.98 0.91
N ILE A 42 2.31 15.52 0.51
CA ILE A 42 1.04 15.91 1.15
C ILE A 42 0.79 15.05 2.39
N SER A 43 -0.28 15.34 3.14
CA SER A 43 -0.71 14.48 4.26
C SER A 43 -0.88 13.03 3.81
N LEU A 44 -0.23 12.11 4.53
CA LEU A 44 -0.32 10.67 4.28
C LEU A 44 -1.77 10.20 4.34
N ARG A 45 -2.48 10.59 5.41
CA ARG A 45 -3.89 10.21 5.60
C ARG A 45 -4.76 10.69 4.44
N GLN A 46 -4.53 11.92 3.98
CA GLN A 46 -5.27 12.46 2.84
C GLN A 46 -4.96 11.66 1.56
N ALA A 47 -3.69 11.37 1.29
CA ALA A 47 -3.29 10.56 0.14
C ALA A 47 -3.93 9.16 0.14
N LEU A 48 -3.95 8.48 1.29
CA LEU A 48 -4.57 7.16 1.42
C LEU A 48 -6.08 7.25 1.23
N LYS A 49 -6.75 8.19 1.91
CA LYS A 49 -8.21 8.39 1.83
C LYS A 49 -8.69 8.65 0.40
N ASP A 50 -7.98 9.48 -0.35
CA ASP A 50 -8.38 9.89 -1.69
C ASP A 50 -8.21 8.79 -2.75
N ASN A 51 -7.40 7.76 -2.44
CA ASN A 51 -7.11 6.66 -3.35
C ASN A 51 -7.84 5.35 -2.99
N GLY A 52 -8.80 5.44 -2.08
CA GLY A 52 -9.73 4.37 -1.73
C GLY A 52 -9.24 3.42 -0.63
N PRO A 53 -10.13 2.56 -0.10
CA PRO A 53 -9.90 1.85 1.15
C PRO A 53 -8.90 0.70 1.06
N ASN A 54 -8.83 0.00 -0.09
CA ASN A 54 -7.95 -1.17 -0.22
C ASN A 54 -6.57 -0.76 -0.77
N PHE A 55 -5.51 -1.38 -0.22
CA PHE A 55 -4.12 -1.03 -0.52
C PHE A 55 -3.36 -2.13 -1.26
N GLU A 56 -3.64 -3.40 -0.96
CA GLU A 56 -2.98 -4.54 -1.60
C GLU A 56 -3.96 -5.68 -1.86
N TRP A 57 -3.94 -6.21 -3.08
CA TRP A 57 -4.50 -7.51 -3.43
C TRP A 57 -3.38 -8.52 -3.65
N LYS A 58 -3.52 -9.71 -3.08
CA LYS A 58 -2.66 -10.85 -3.37
C LYS A 58 -3.49 -12.00 -3.91
N LEU A 59 -3.19 -12.41 -5.14
CA LEU A 59 -3.93 -13.42 -5.89
C LEU A 59 -3.04 -14.63 -6.16
N ASN A 60 -3.46 -15.80 -5.69
CA ASN A 60 -2.84 -17.09 -5.98
C ASN A 60 -3.83 -17.95 -6.78
N ILE A 61 -3.72 -17.87 -8.10
CA ILE A 61 -4.65 -18.52 -9.03
C ILE A 61 -4.57 -20.05 -8.89
N ALA A 62 -3.35 -20.58 -8.75
CA ALA A 62 -3.12 -22.02 -8.65
C ALA A 62 -3.72 -22.62 -7.37
N ALA A 63 -3.74 -21.85 -6.28
CA ALA A 63 -4.36 -22.26 -5.02
C ALA A 63 -5.85 -21.89 -4.91
N GLY A 64 -6.42 -21.14 -5.87
CA GLY A 64 -7.77 -20.62 -5.75
C GLY A 64 -7.95 -19.67 -4.57
N GLN A 65 -6.91 -18.89 -4.24
CA GLN A 65 -6.90 -18.03 -3.06
C GLN A 65 -6.70 -16.57 -3.43
N ALA A 66 -7.38 -15.68 -2.70
CA ALA A 66 -7.15 -14.26 -2.76
C ALA A 66 -7.16 -13.66 -1.36
N SER A 67 -6.42 -12.58 -1.17
CA SER A 67 -6.48 -11.77 0.04
C SER A 67 -6.36 -10.30 -0.29
N VAL A 68 -6.97 -9.46 0.52
CA VAL A 68 -6.95 -8.00 0.40
C VAL A 68 -6.63 -7.38 1.75
N ASP A 69 -5.78 -6.34 1.74
CA ASP A 69 -5.39 -5.58 2.92
C ASP A 69 -5.74 -4.09 2.73
N ASN A 70 -6.25 -3.47 3.79
CA ASN A 70 -6.61 -2.05 3.86
C ASN A 70 -5.75 -1.24 4.85
N GLY A 71 -4.60 -1.78 5.27
CA GLY A 71 -3.71 -1.18 6.27
C GLY A 71 -4.16 -1.37 7.73
N PHE A 72 -5.29 -2.03 7.98
CA PHE A 72 -5.75 -2.43 9.32
C PHE A 72 -6.22 -3.87 9.35
N GLU A 73 -7.15 -4.21 8.46
CA GLU A 73 -7.74 -5.53 8.30
C GLU A 73 -7.17 -6.26 7.09
N LEU A 74 -7.08 -7.58 7.25
CA LEU A 74 -6.80 -8.54 6.20
C LEU A 74 -8.05 -9.40 6.00
N ALA A 75 -8.56 -9.42 4.77
CA ALA A 75 -9.62 -10.34 4.39
C ALA A 75 -9.07 -11.41 3.45
N GLU A 76 -9.46 -12.66 3.68
CA GLU A 76 -9.07 -13.82 2.87
C GLU A 76 -10.31 -14.47 2.26
N GLY A 77 -10.22 -14.81 0.98
CA GLY A 77 -11.35 -15.32 0.20
C GLY A 77 -10.95 -16.40 -0.79
N GLN A 78 -11.97 -17.13 -1.25
CA GLN A 78 -11.83 -18.12 -2.31
C GLN A 78 -11.94 -17.44 -3.67
N LEU A 79 -10.97 -17.70 -4.52
CA LEU A 79 -10.87 -17.13 -5.86
C LEU A 79 -11.44 -18.10 -6.88
N THR A 80 -12.48 -17.69 -7.60
CA THR A 80 -13.14 -18.47 -8.65
C THR A 80 -13.02 -17.80 -10.00
N ALA A 81 -12.65 -18.57 -11.02
CA ALA A 81 -12.54 -18.08 -12.38
C ALA A 81 -13.93 -17.94 -13.03
N GLY A 82 -14.17 -16.81 -13.69
CA GLY A 82 -15.22 -16.61 -14.67
C GLY A 82 -14.62 -16.41 -16.08
N ASP A 83 -15.46 -16.12 -17.08
CA ASP A 83 -15.01 -16.00 -18.48
C ASP A 83 -14.00 -14.86 -18.72
N LYS A 84 -14.23 -13.68 -18.11
CA LYS A 84 -13.41 -12.45 -18.31
C LYS A 84 -13.11 -11.71 -17.01
N GLN A 85 -13.37 -12.36 -15.89
CA GLN A 85 -13.26 -11.77 -14.57
C GLN A 85 -13.04 -12.88 -13.56
N TYR A 86 -12.44 -12.53 -12.44
CA TYR A 86 -12.38 -13.37 -11.26
C TYR A 86 -13.37 -12.88 -10.22
N GLN A 87 -13.92 -13.83 -9.46
CA GLN A 87 -14.69 -13.52 -8.27
C GLN A 87 -13.91 -13.95 -7.04
N VAL A 88 -13.95 -13.11 -6.00
CA VAL A 88 -13.43 -13.44 -4.69
C VAL A 88 -14.60 -13.54 -3.74
N VAL A 89 -14.79 -14.73 -3.18
CA VAL A 89 -15.86 -15.01 -2.20
C VAL A 89 -15.23 -15.03 -0.82
N PHE A 90 -15.56 -14.04 -0.02
CA PHE A 90 -15.17 -13.92 1.38
C PHE A 90 -16.21 -14.60 2.30
N PRO A 91 -15.84 -14.93 3.55
CA PRO A 91 -16.80 -15.34 4.57
C PRO A 91 -17.98 -14.37 4.68
N GLY A 92 -19.19 -14.90 4.89
CA GLY A 92 -20.42 -14.09 4.94
C GLY A 92 -21.03 -13.76 3.57
N ASN A 93 -20.61 -14.45 2.50
CA ASN A 93 -21.10 -14.27 1.12
C ASN A 93 -20.83 -12.86 0.55
N HIS A 94 -19.78 -12.19 1.05
CA HIS A 94 -19.26 -10.99 0.42
C HIS A 94 -18.51 -11.42 -0.84
N VAL A 95 -18.96 -10.93 -1.99
CA VAL A 95 -18.32 -11.19 -3.29
C VAL A 95 -17.72 -9.91 -3.85
N GLU A 96 -16.44 -9.95 -4.19
CA GLU A 96 -15.77 -8.94 -4.99
C GLU A 96 -15.51 -9.48 -6.41
N THR A 97 -15.52 -8.59 -7.40
CA THR A 97 -15.22 -8.95 -8.80
C THR A 97 -13.97 -8.21 -9.25
N LEU A 98 -13.03 -8.96 -9.82
CA LEU A 98 -11.75 -8.47 -10.31
C LEU A 98 -11.65 -8.66 -11.82
N THR A 99 -11.21 -7.64 -12.53
CA THR A 99 -10.94 -7.66 -13.98
C THR A 99 -9.55 -7.11 -14.25
N LEU A 100 -8.92 -7.52 -15.36
CA LEU A 100 -7.72 -6.85 -15.86
C LEU A 100 -8.09 -5.80 -16.91
N ASP A 101 -7.53 -4.60 -16.76
CA ASP A 101 -7.57 -3.52 -17.76
C ASP A 101 -6.13 -3.16 -18.15
N GLY A 102 -5.65 -3.75 -19.24
CA GLY A 102 -4.24 -3.68 -19.62
C GLY A 102 -3.35 -4.31 -18.54
N ASP A 103 -2.51 -3.49 -17.91
CA ASP A 103 -1.57 -3.88 -16.85
C ASP A 103 -2.09 -3.55 -15.42
N GLU A 104 -3.36 -3.11 -15.29
CA GLU A 104 -4.00 -2.84 -14.00
C GLU A 104 -4.98 -3.94 -13.61
N LEU A 105 -4.95 -4.34 -12.33
CA LEU A 105 -6.04 -5.08 -11.70
C LEU A 105 -7.11 -4.09 -11.25
N VAL A 106 -8.33 -4.28 -11.72
CA VAL A 106 -9.48 -3.47 -11.36
C VAL A 106 -10.38 -4.28 -10.43
N GLN A 107 -10.51 -3.80 -9.20
CA GLN A 107 -11.62 -4.18 -8.33
C GLN A 107 -12.85 -3.41 -8.80
N ASN A 108 -13.88 -4.11 -9.24
CA ASN A 108 -15.12 -3.50 -9.71
C ASN A 108 -15.97 -3.00 -8.55
N THR A 109 -16.87 -2.05 -8.85
CA THR A 109 -17.87 -1.61 -7.86
C THR A 109 -18.74 -2.80 -7.45
N SER A 110 -18.90 -2.97 -6.14
CA SER A 110 -19.79 -3.95 -5.54
C SER A 110 -20.72 -3.26 -4.54
N GLN A 111 -21.56 -4.05 -3.85
CA GLN A 111 -22.36 -3.53 -2.73
C GLN A 111 -21.51 -3.15 -1.51
N TRP A 112 -20.23 -3.57 -1.48
CA TRP A 112 -19.34 -3.43 -0.33
C TRP A 112 -18.17 -2.49 -0.59
N SER A 113 -17.69 -2.42 -1.83
CA SER A 113 -16.48 -1.71 -2.18
C SER A 113 -16.69 -0.82 -3.41
N PRO A 114 -16.06 0.38 -3.44
CA PRO A 114 -16.00 1.17 -4.65
C PRO A 114 -15.06 0.51 -5.68
N GLN A 115 -15.16 0.95 -6.93
CA GLN A 115 -14.16 0.60 -7.93
C GLN A 115 -12.79 1.17 -7.54
N GLN A 116 -11.75 0.34 -7.67
CA GLN A 116 -10.35 0.73 -7.44
C GLN A 116 -9.43 0.01 -8.44
N SER A 117 -8.35 0.68 -8.86
CA SER A 117 -7.29 0.10 -9.69
C SER A 117 -6.03 -0.17 -8.88
N PHE A 118 -5.31 -1.22 -9.23
CA PHE A 118 -4.06 -1.64 -8.62
C PHE A 118 -3.05 -1.98 -9.71
N GLU A 119 -1.78 -1.62 -9.48
CA GLU A 119 -0.68 -1.98 -10.38
C GLU A 119 0.01 -3.23 -9.88
N LYS A 120 0.50 -4.07 -10.81
CA LYS A 120 1.30 -5.24 -10.44
C LYS A 120 2.59 -4.77 -9.75
N ALA A 121 2.86 -5.29 -8.56
CA ALA A 121 4.02 -4.86 -7.78
C ALA A 121 5.33 -5.17 -8.53
N ARG A 122 6.19 -4.15 -8.67
CA ARG A 122 7.49 -4.28 -9.35
C ARG A 122 8.50 -5.09 -8.52
N SER A 123 8.43 -4.92 -7.21
CA SER A 123 9.28 -5.61 -6.22
C SER A 123 8.38 -6.27 -5.17
N PRO A 124 7.70 -7.38 -5.53
CA PRO A 124 6.77 -8.03 -4.61
C PRO A 124 7.52 -8.65 -3.43
N ALA A 125 6.93 -8.54 -2.23
CA ALA A 125 7.38 -9.34 -1.09
C ALA A 125 7.24 -10.84 -1.41
N PRO A 126 7.98 -11.73 -0.73
CA PRO A 126 7.80 -13.17 -0.88
C PRO A 126 6.33 -13.56 -0.73
N MET A 127 5.84 -14.51 -1.53
CA MET A 127 4.42 -14.87 -1.53
C MET A 127 3.90 -15.29 -0.14
N GLY A 128 4.76 -15.89 0.69
CA GLY A 128 4.46 -16.27 2.08
C GLY A 128 4.52 -15.14 3.11
N ALA A 129 4.91 -13.92 2.73
CA ALA A 129 4.79 -12.75 3.59
C ALA A 129 3.31 -12.41 3.81
N ARG A 130 2.98 -11.68 4.89
CA ARG A 130 1.62 -11.19 5.14
C ARG A 130 1.17 -10.30 3.97
N THR A 131 -0.07 -10.42 3.53
CA THR A 131 -0.66 -9.46 2.57
C THR A 131 -0.68 -8.06 3.20
N GLY A 132 -0.35 -7.04 2.42
CA GLY A 132 -0.09 -5.66 2.86
C GLY A 132 1.41 -5.33 2.93
N THR A 133 2.28 -6.33 3.09
CA THR A 133 3.74 -6.11 3.23
C THR A 133 4.34 -5.39 2.02
N THR A 134 3.88 -5.70 0.80
CA THR A 134 4.47 -5.11 -0.41
C THR A 134 4.08 -3.64 -0.53
N PHE A 135 2.80 -3.33 -0.27
CA PHE A 135 2.32 -1.96 -0.21
C PHE A 135 3.03 -1.16 0.88
N GLU A 136 3.14 -1.69 2.10
CA GLU A 136 3.82 -1.03 3.22
C GLU A 136 5.27 -0.67 2.86
N GLN A 137 6.04 -1.63 2.34
CA GLN A 137 7.44 -1.40 1.96
C GLN A 137 7.58 -0.36 0.84
N ALA A 138 6.73 -0.45 -0.19
CA ALA A 138 6.72 0.52 -1.29
C ALA A 138 6.35 1.93 -0.81
N LEU A 139 5.34 2.03 0.06
CA LEU A 139 4.93 3.29 0.69
C LEU A 139 6.03 3.86 1.57
N TYR A 140 6.66 3.05 2.42
CA TYR A 140 7.71 3.50 3.34
C TYR A 140 8.90 4.04 2.56
N SER A 141 9.33 3.32 1.54
CA SER A 141 10.41 3.74 0.63
C SER A 141 10.09 5.07 -0.06
N ALA A 142 8.88 5.21 -0.62
CA ALA A 142 8.49 6.43 -1.34
C ALA A 142 8.23 7.62 -0.40
N TYR A 143 7.70 7.37 0.79
CA TYR A 143 7.21 8.41 1.69
C TYR A 143 8.27 8.90 2.66
N LEU A 144 8.90 8.01 3.43
CA LEU A 144 9.93 8.38 4.40
C LEU A 144 11.34 7.91 4.02
N GLY A 145 11.50 7.07 3.00
CA GLY A 145 12.80 6.55 2.58
C GLY A 145 13.80 7.64 2.22
N GLY A 146 15.08 7.28 2.33
CA GLY A 146 16.21 8.19 2.09
C GLY A 146 16.91 8.61 3.38
N GLU A 147 17.86 9.53 3.23
CA GLU A 147 18.62 10.12 4.34
C GLU A 147 18.01 11.47 4.72
N TRP A 148 17.92 11.70 6.03
CA TRP A 148 17.36 12.91 6.60
C TRP A 148 18.28 13.49 7.64
N LYS A 149 18.60 14.78 7.56
CA LYS A 149 19.37 15.48 8.56
C LYS A 149 18.50 15.95 9.71
N ILE A 150 18.95 15.77 10.94
CA ILE A 150 18.29 16.31 12.13
C ILE A 150 18.64 17.80 12.26
N MET A 151 17.72 18.67 11.83
CA MET A 151 17.89 20.12 11.88
C MET A 151 17.63 20.67 13.29
N ALA A 152 16.70 20.08 14.03
CA ALA A 152 16.46 20.40 15.43
C ALA A 152 15.92 19.19 16.21
N GLY A 153 16.24 19.13 17.50
CA GLY A 153 15.81 18.06 18.40
C GLY A 153 16.96 17.18 18.90
N PRO A 154 16.67 16.12 19.67
CA PRO A 154 17.68 15.16 20.08
C PRO A 154 18.45 14.62 18.87
N GLY A 155 19.79 14.65 18.95
CA GLY A 155 20.66 14.18 17.86
C GLY A 155 20.93 15.21 16.77
N GLN A 156 20.59 16.49 16.98
CA GLN A 156 20.82 17.58 16.03
C GLN A 156 22.20 17.52 15.36
N GLY A 157 22.20 17.67 14.03
CA GLY A 157 23.37 17.55 13.16
C GLY A 157 23.65 16.13 12.67
N GLY A 158 23.02 15.10 13.26
CA GLY A 158 23.09 13.72 12.79
C GLY A 158 22.17 13.44 11.60
N THR A 159 22.34 12.25 11.02
CA THR A 159 21.54 11.73 9.90
C THR A 159 20.65 10.60 10.38
N VAL A 160 19.41 10.57 9.92
CA VAL A 160 18.39 9.56 10.15
C VAL A 160 18.13 8.83 8.85
N HIS A 161 17.98 7.51 8.92
CA HIS A 161 17.61 6.69 7.77
C HIS A 161 16.37 5.86 8.10
N PHE A 162 15.28 6.11 7.39
CA PHE A 162 14.06 5.32 7.47
C PHE A 162 14.11 4.22 6.41
N ARG A 163 14.19 2.96 6.85
CA ARG A 163 14.17 1.79 5.97
C ARG A 163 12.75 1.44 5.56
N ASP A 164 12.58 0.81 4.40
CA ASP A 164 11.31 0.31 3.88
C ASP A 164 10.65 -0.77 4.77
N ASN A 165 11.45 -1.48 5.55
CA ASN A 165 11.00 -2.52 6.47
C ASN A 165 10.63 -2.01 7.87
N GLY A 166 10.54 -0.68 8.06
CA GLY A 166 10.17 -0.06 9.33
C GLY A 166 11.30 0.04 10.35
N VAL A 167 12.56 -0.22 9.97
CA VAL A 167 13.73 0.11 10.80
C VAL A 167 14.06 1.60 10.67
N VAL A 168 14.40 2.25 11.78
CA VAL A 168 14.97 3.60 11.77
C VAL A 168 16.36 3.60 12.38
N GLU A 169 17.31 4.21 11.68
CA GLU A 169 18.70 4.36 12.13
C GLU A 169 18.99 5.84 12.38
N GLY A 170 19.86 6.15 13.35
CA GLY A 170 20.33 7.51 13.62
C GLY A 170 19.38 8.41 14.44
N LEU A 171 18.09 8.06 14.54
CA LEU A 171 17.16 8.75 15.43
C LEU A 171 17.43 8.33 16.90
N PRO A 172 17.76 9.24 17.83
CA PRO A 172 18.24 8.85 19.15
C PRO A 172 17.25 8.00 19.95
N SER A 173 17.74 6.85 20.44
CA SER A 173 16.99 5.91 21.27
C SER A 173 15.74 5.33 20.60
N LEU A 174 15.72 5.21 19.27
CA LEU A 174 14.65 4.57 18.51
C LEU A 174 15.27 3.62 17.47
N ASP A 175 14.61 2.49 17.22
CA ASP A 175 15.08 1.47 16.27
C ASP A 175 14.01 1.05 15.25
N ARG A 176 12.72 1.35 15.52
CA ARG A 176 11.64 1.12 14.55
C ARG A 176 10.64 2.26 14.45
N TYR A 177 9.98 2.30 13.30
CA TYR A 177 8.83 3.13 13.04
C TYR A 177 7.74 2.35 12.27
N ALA A 178 6.50 2.80 12.41
CA ALA A 178 5.40 2.35 11.56
C ALA A 178 4.47 3.53 11.25
N LEU A 179 4.14 3.73 9.97
CA LEU A 179 3.16 4.73 9.57
C LEU A 179 1.76 4.21 9.88
N CYS A 180 0.90 5.07 10.41
CA CYS A 180 -0.50 4.71 10.57
C CYS A 180 -1.22 4.80 9.22
N LEU A 181 -1.71 3.67 8.72
CA LEU A 181 -2.37 3.59 7.42
C LEU A 181 -3.90 3.67 7.51
N ALA A 182 -4.49 3.01 8.52
CA ALA A 182 -5.93 2.93 8.72
C ALA A 182 -6.28 2.52 10.16
N GLY A 183 -7.57 2.25 10.41
CA GLY A 183 -8.06 1.66 11.66
C GLY A 183 -7.92 2.57 12.88
N ASP A 184 -7.74 1.95 14.05
CA ASP A 184 -7.76 2.69 15.32
C ASP A 184 -6.68 3.76 15.41
N CYS A 185 -5.47 3.53 14.90
CA CYS A 185 -4.42 4.56 14.93
C CYS A 185 -4.84 5.81 14.15
N ALA A 186 -5.58 5.63 13.05
CA ALA A 186 -6.03 6.71 12.20
C ALA A 186 -7.20 7.42 12.90
N ASP A 187 -8.15 6.69 13.43
CA ASP A 187 -9.27 7.28 14.17
C ASP A 187 -8.80 8.08 15.39
N MET A 188 -7.83 7.55 16.15
CA MET A 188 -7.29 8.19 17.35
C MET A 188 -6.57 9.51 17.04
N SER A 189 -5.95 9.66 15.85
CA SER A 189 -5.22 10.89 15.47
C SER A 189 -6.07 11.93 14.74
N GLY A 190 -7.33 11.63 14.45
CA GLY A 190 -8.23 12.52 13.71
C GLY A 190 -7.66 12.87 12.34
N ALA A 191 -7.59 14.16 11.99
CA ALA A 191 -7.04 14.58 10.70
C ALA A 191 -5.49 14.55 10.62
N ASN A 192 -4.80 14.27 11.73
CA ASN A 192 -3.35 14.31 11.77
C ASN A 192 -2.74 12.99 11.28
N ASP A 193 -1.66 13.09 10.52
CA ASP A 193 -0.82 11.93 10.23
C ASP A 193 -0.12 11.48 11.51
N SER A 194 -0.12 10.17 11.74
CA SER A 194 0.49 9.58 12.92
C SER A 194 1.41 8.44 12.55
N LEU A 195 2.42 8.24 13.38
CA LEU A 195 3.34 7.12 13.27
C LEU A 195 3.69 6.61 14.67
N TRP A 196 3.98 5.33 14.77
CA TRP A 196 4.54 4.72 15.96
C TRP A 196 6.06 4.81 15.90
N LEU A 197 6.70 5.28 16.98
CA LEU A 197 8.16 5.16 17.16
C LEU A 197 8.42 4.28 18.36
N GLU A 198 9.36 3.35 18.22
CA GLU A 198 9.72 2.43 19.31
C GLU A 198 11.21 2.16 19.44
N ARG A 199 11.55 1.62 20.61
CA ARG A 199 12.81 0.96 20.91
C ARG A 199 12.55 -0.28 21.72
N ASN A 200 13.15 -1.41 21.35
CA ASN A 200 13.03 -2.66 22.13
C ASN A 200 11.56 -2.98 22.51
N GLN A 201 10.63 -2.87 21.55
CA GLN A 201 9.19 -3.11 21.72
C GLN A 201 8.47 -2.18 22.71
N ARG A 202 9.10 -1.06 23.07
CA ARG A 202 8.46 0.01 23.84
C ARG A 202 8.39 1.24 22.95
N GLY A 203 7.18 1.64 22.61
CA GLY A 203 6.95 2.78 21.74
C GLY A 203 5.84 3.68 22.22
N ALA A 204 5.63 4.73 21.45
CA ALA A 204 4.56 5.69 21.63
C ALA A 204 4.09 6.20 20.27
N PRO A 205 2.82 6.63 20.17
CA PRO A 205 2.36 7.33 18.98
C PRO A 205 2.97 8.74 18.94
N TYR A 206 3.32 9.17 17.74
CA TYR A 206 3.72 10.52 17.41
C TYR A 206 2.81 11.05 16.32
N ILE A 207 2.63 12.36 16.31
CA ILE A 207 2.03 13.07 15.19
C ILE A 207 3.16 13.59 14.32
N PHE A 208 3.00 13.58 13.01
CA PHE A 208 3.99 14.17 12.13
C PHE A 208 3.33 15.02 11.04
N LYS A 209 4.14 15.91 10.48
CA LYS A 209 3.79 16.70 9.29
C LYS A 209 4.94 16.61 8.31
N ARG A 210 4.63 16.26 7.07
CA ARG A 210 5.59 16.31 5.97
C ARG A 210 5.18 17.42 5.02
N ASP A 211 6.16 18.20 4.60
CA ASP A 211 6.02 19.20 3.54
C ASP A 211 7.25 19.08 2.63
N GLY A 212 7.08 18.35 1.51
CA GLY A 212 8.18 17.98 0.62
C GLY A 212 9.31 17.25 1.36
N ASP A 213 10.44 17.95 1.48
CA ASP A 213 11.68 17.46 2.08
C ASP A 213 11.82 17.82 3.56
N GLN A 214 10.83 18.49 4.16
CA GLN A 214 10.79 18.73 5.60
C GLN A 214 9.85 17.78 6.31
N LEU A 215 10.28 17.24 7.44
CA LEU A 215 9.49 16.36 8.30
C LEU A 215 9.56 16.87 9.75
N GLU A 216 8.42 17.30 10.26
CA GLU A 216 8.23 17.65 11.66
C GLU A 216 7.60 16.46 12.41
N ILE A 217 8.25 16.00 13.48
CA ILE A 217 7.72 14.96 14.36
C ILE A 217 7.40 15.59 15.71
N LEU A 218 6.14 15.48 16.12
CA LEU A 218 5.57 16.07 17.33
C LEU A 218 5.14 14.97 18.30
N ARG A 219 5.32 15.23 19.60
CA ARG A 219 4.79 14.34 20.63
C ARG A 219 3.27 14.28 20.50
N ALA A 220 2.68 13.09 20.50
CA ALA A 220 1.23 12.97 20.61
C ALA A 220 0.78 13.24 22.05
N LEU A 221 -0.23 14.09 22.22
CA LEU A 221 -0.89 14.32 23.50
C LEU A 221 -2.24 13.61 23.50
N ASN A 222 -2.46 12.75 24.50
CA ASN A 222 -3.75 12.09 24.70
C ASN A 222 -4.63 12.91 25.65
N SER A 223 -5.79 13.36 25.19
CA SER A 223 -6.78 14.06 26.03
C SER A 223 -7.90 13.17 26.56
N ALA A 224 -7.91 11.89 26.19
CA ALA A 224 -8.91 10.92 26.63
C ALA A 224 -8.68 10.47 28.08
N GLN A 225 -9.78 10.11 28.77
CA GLN A 225 -9.71 9.46 30.08
C GLN A 225 -9.15 8.02 29.98
N PRO A 226 -8.71 7.40 31.10
CA PRO A 226 -8.09 6.06 31.09
C PRO A 226 -8.91 4.92 30.46
N ASP A 227 -10.22 5.07 30.35
CA ASP A 227 -11.14 4.07 29.77
C ASP A 227 -11.80 4.55 28.45
N GLU A 228 -11.33 5.65 27.89
CA GLU A 228 -11.81 6.19 26.62
C GLU A 228 -10.84 5.85 25.49
N LYS A 229 -11.38 5.75 24.25
CA LYS A 229 -10.54 5.67 23.05
C LYS A 229 -9.59 6.89 23.04
N PRO A 230 -8.27 6.69 22.88
CA PRO A 230 -7.32 7.80 22.86
C PRO A 230 -7.70 8.88 21.83
N GLN A 231 -7.50 10.13 22.23
CA GLN A 231 -7.70 11.29 21.37
C GLN A 231 -6.37 12.02 21.27
N LEU A 232 -5.66 11.78 20.17
CA LEU A 232 -4.30 12.23 19.96
C LEU A 232 -4.28 13.57 19.22
N SER A 233 -3.63 14.55 19.84
CA SER A 233 -3.40 15.87 19.24
C SER A 233 -1.90 16.17 19.14
N PRO A 234 -1.49 17.06 18.21
CA PRO A 234 -0.09 17.48 18.12
C PRO A 234 0.33 18.25 19.37
N GLY A 235 1.39 17.79 20.02
CA GLY A 235 2.06 18.47 21.12
C GLY A 235 3.34 19.20 20.68
N PRO A 236 4.30 19.39 21.61
CA PRO A 236 5.57 20.01 21.28
C PRO A 236 6.37 19.23 20.22
N ARG A 237 6.98 19.95 19.27
CA ARG A 237 7.92 19.38 18.32
C ARG A 237 9.06 18.66 19.06
N GLN A 238 9.34 17.43 18.64
CA GLN A 238 10.47 16.64 19.13
C GLN A 238 11.62 16.65 18.11
N TRP A 239 11.31 16.56 16.82
CA TRP A 239 12.30 16.62 15.75
C TRP A 239 11.83 17.49 14.58
N LEU A 240 12.79 18.19 13.98
CA LEU A 240 12.68 18.73 12.62
C LEU A 240 13.76 18.06 11.78
N LEU A 241 13.35 17.37 10.72
CA LEU A 241 14.23 16.68 9.80
C LEU A 241 14.12 17.32 8.41
N GLU A 242 15.23 17.29 7.67
CA GLU A 242 15.30 17.76 6.27
C GLU A 242 15.95 16.68 5.41
N ARG A 243 15.34 16.34 4.28
CA ARG A 243 15.86 15.38 3.32
C ARG A 243 16.92 16.05 2.44
N ASP A 244 18.00 15.32 2.16
CA ASP A 244 19.06 15.77 1.25
C ASP A 244 18.61 15.80 -0.22
#